data_AF-A0A1S2J1A4-F1
#
_entry.id   AF-A0A1S2J1A4-F1
#
_cell.length_a   1.000
_cell.length_b   1.000
_cell.length_c   1.000
_cell.angle_alpha   90.00
_cell.angle_beta   90.00
_cell.angle_gamma   90.00
#
_symmetry.space_group_name_H-M   'P 1'
#
loop_
_entity.id
_entity.type
_entity.pdbx_description
1 polymer ?
#
loop_
_entity_poly.entity_id
_entity_poly.type
_entity_poly.pdbx_seq_one_letter_code
_entity_poly.pdbx_strand_id
1 'polypeptide(L)' 'MGRFSGWYQRWNTTLIEKMGPSQIGAGHDEGVDDRSVDRGCPICHKPLSRHQVIRPEGQVRSSTLVCPRD' A
#
# COMPACT_ATOMS: atom_id res chain seq x y z
N MET A 1 31.14 -16.56 -22.07
CA MET A 1 30.10 -16.13 -21.12
C MET A 1 28.88 -15.51 -21.84
N GLY A 2 28.23 -16.22 -22.77
CA GLY A 2 27.08 -15.67 -23.53
C GLY A 2 25.72 -16.32 -23.23
N ARG A 3 25.72 -17.60 -22.85
CA ARG A 3 24.49 -18.41 -22.70
C ARG A 3 23.71 -18.10 -21.41
N PHE A 4 24.41 -17.80 -20.31
CA PHE A 4 23.77 -17.43 -19.04
C PHE A 4 23.10 -16.06 -19.11
N SER A 5 23.75 -15.08 -19.76
CA SER A 5 23.19 -13.73 -19.94
C SER A 5 21.89 -13.76 -20.76
N GLY A 6 21.89 -14.46 -21.89
CA GLY A 6 20.69 -14.58 -22.73
C GLY A 6 19.54 -15.35 -22.06
N TRP A 7 19.85 -16.40 -21.30
CA TRP A 7 18.85 -17.14 -20.52
C TRP A 7 18.24 -16.25 -19.43
N TYR A 8 19.08 -15.56 -18.65
CA TYR A 8 18.64 -14.67 -17.58
C TYR A 8 17.79 -13.52 -18.11
N GLN A 9 18.20 -12.89 -19.22
CA GLN A 9 17.47 -11.78 -19.83
C GLN A 9 16.08 -12.21 -20.32
N ARG A 10 15.98 -13.40 -20.94
CA ARG A 10 14.70 -13.95 -21.39
C ARG A 10 13.74 -14.27 -20.23
N TRP A 11 14.26 -14.81 -19.13
CA TRP A 11 13.46 -15.02 -17.93
C TRP A 11 13.01 -13.71 -17.30
N ASN A 12 13.89 -12.72 -17.22
CA ASN A 12 13.57 -11.42 -16.64
C ASN A 12 12.46 -10.71 -17.42
N THR A 13 12.55 -10.68 -18.76
CA THR A 13 11.47 -10.15 -19.62
C THR A 13 10.16 -10.89 -19.40
N THR A 14 10.19 -12.22 -19.36
CA THR A 14 8.97 -13.04 -19.16
C THR A 14 8.32 -12.79 -17.80
N LEU A 15 9.11 -12.61 -16.74
CA LEU A 15 8.61 -12.34 -15.40
C LEU A 15 7.98 -10.95 -15.31
N ILE A 16 8.61 -9.93 -15.91
CA ILE A 16 8.10 -8.56 -15.98
C ILE A 16 6.78 -8.51 -16.77
N GLU A 17 6.69 -9.20 -17.91
CA GLU A 17 5.45 -9.25 -18.70
C GLU A 17 4.30 -9.92 -17.95
N LYS A 18 4.57 -11.00 -17.21
CA LYS A 18 3.51 -11.78 -16.54
C LYS A 18 3.05 -11.20 -15.21
N MET A 19 3.97 -10.61 -14.44
CA MET A 19 3.68 -10.15 -13.08
C MET A 19 3.54 -8.63 -13.00
N GLY A 20 3.76 -7.93 -14.13
CA GLY A 20 4.02 -6.50 -14.13
C GLY A 20 5.34 -6.18 -13.43
N PRO A 21 5.89 -4.96 -13.58
CA PRO A 21 6.81 -4.47 -12.58
C PRO A 21 6.13 -4.63 -11.21
N SER A 22 6.87 -5.04 -10.17
CA SER A 22 6.37 -5.05 -8.80
C SER A 22 6.13 -3.61 -8.35
N GLN A 23 5.13 -2.98 -8.94
CA GLN A 23 4.65 -1.67 -8.61
C GLN A 23 3.75 -1.90 -7.40
N ILE A 24 4.32 -1.54 -6.27
CA ILE A 24 3.66 -1.22 -5.01
C ILE A 24 2.17 -0.91 -5.23
N GLY A 25 1.29 -1.87 -4.88
CA GLY A 25 -0.16 -1.76 -5.03
C GLY A 25 -0.78 -3.15 -5.12
N ALA A 26 -1.67 -3.48 -4.19
CA ALA A 26 -2.15 -4.83 -3.94
C ALA A 26 -3.12 -5.37 -5.01
N GLY A 27 -2.67 -5.62 -6.25
CA GLY A 27 -3.38 -6.41 -7.26
C GLY A 27 -4.80 -5.94 -7.64
N HIS A 28 -5.20 -4.76 -7.22
CA HIS A 28 -6.42 -4.06 -7.60
C HIS A 28 -6.03 -2.64 -7.98
N ASP A 29 -6.71 -2.04 -8.97
CA ASP A 29 -6.61 -0.60 -9.19
C ASP A 29 -6.86 0.07 -7.84
N GLU A 30 -5.88 0.79 -7.33
CA GLU A 30 -6.11 1.74 -6.26
C GLU A 30 -7.12 2.74 -6.81
N GLY A 31 -8.41 2.49 -6.52
CA GLY A 31 -9.48 3.37 -6.96
C GLY A 31 -9.17 4.78 -6.54
N VAL A 32 -9.67 5.77 -7.30
CA VAL A 32 -9.50 7.19 -7.01
C VAL A 32 -9.64 7.40 -5.51
N ASP A 33 -8.56 7.90 -4.87
CA ASP A 33 -8.54 8.21 -3.43
C ASP A 33 -9.50 9.38 -3.19
N ASP A 34 -10.79 9.07 -3.17
CA ASP A 34 -11.85 10.02 -2.92
C ASP A 34 -11.89 10.33 -1.43
N ARG A 35 -11.09 11.32 -1.06
CA ARG A 35 -11.01 11.88 0.29
C ARG A 35 -12.23 12.74 0.65
N SER A 36 -13.23 12.86 -0.21
CA SER A 36 -14.45 13.63 0.08
C SER A 36 -15.39 12.88 1.03
N VAL A 37 -15.36 11.54 1.02
CA VAL A 37 -16.16 10.71 1.91
C VAL A 37 -15.34 10.35 3.14
N ASP A 38 -15.60 11.05 4.23
CA ASP A 38 -15.04 10.69 5.52
C ASP A 38 -15.67 9.39 6.01
N ARG A 39 -14.94 8.28 5.80
CA ARG A 39 -15.39 6.95 6.21
C ARG A 39 -15.57 6.91 7.74
N GLY A 40 -16.63 6.24 8.18
CA GLY A 40 -16.83 5.97 9.61
C GLY A 40 -15.80 4.98 10.13
N CYS A 41 -15.24 5.26 11.31
CA CYS A 41 -14.38 4.30 12.00
C CYS A 41 -15.16 3.02 12.35
N PRO A 42 -14.64 1.82 12.07
CA PRO A 42 -15.36 0.57 12.35
C PRO A 42 -15.50 0.26 13.86
N ILE A 43 -14.79 1.00 14.73
CA ILE A 43 -14.80 0.80 16.18
C ILE A 43 -15.75 1.79 16.85
N CYS A 44 -15.59 3.09 16.59
CA CYS A 44 -16.37 4.14 17.26
C CYS A 44 -17.44 4.78 16.37
N HIS A 45 -17.54 4.38 15.10
CA HIS A 45 -18.46 4.90 14.08
C HIS A 45 -18.38 6.41 13.80
N LYS A 46 -17.48 7.13 14.47
CA LYS A 46 -17.22 8.54 14.22
C LYS A 46 -16.38 8.70 12.95
N PRO A 47 -16.46 9.88 12.30
CA PRO A 47 -15.68 10.14 11.10
C PRO A 47 -14.16 9.95 11.36
N LEU A 48 -13.46 9.28 10.44
CA LEU A 48 -12.03 9.00 10.54
C LEU A 48 -11.20 10.28 10.64
N SER A 49 -11.67 11.42 10.09
CA SER A 49 -11.01 12.73 10.27
C SER A 49 -10.88 13.19 11.72
N ARG A 50 -11.71 12.67 12.64
CA ARG A 50 -11.68 13.02 14.07
C ARG A 50 -10.68 12.19 14.88
N HIS A 51 -9.98 11.25 14.26
CA HIS A 51 -9.06 10.35 14.93
C HIS A 51 -7.66 10.95 15.00
N GLN A 52 -6.96 10.70 16.11
CA GLN A 52 -5.57 11.10 16.25
C GLN A 52 -4.66 10.04 15.61
N VAL A 53 -3.73 10.47 14.76
CA VAL A 53 -2.73 9.59 14.14
C VAL A 53 -1.42 9.69 14.92
N ILE A 54 -1.02 8.60 15.59
CA ILE A 54 0.26 8.49 16.28
C ILE A 54 1.26 7.84 15.32
N ARG A 55 2.29 8.60 14.93
CA ARG A 55 3.42 8.13 14.11
C ARG A 55 4.66 8.04 14.99
N PRO A 56 4.99 6.86 15.53
CA PRO A 56 6.22 6.67 16.27
C PRO A 56 7.43 6.98 15.37
N GLU A 57 8.47 7.61 15.93
CA GLU A 57 9.72 7.85 15.20
C GLU A 57 10.40 6.54 14.80
N GLY A 58 10.95 6.53 13.58
CA GLY A 58 11.52 5.34 12.95
C GLY A 58 10.48 4.53 12.18
N GLN A 59 10.80 4.19 10.93
CA GLN A 59 9.98 3.40 10.01
C GLN A 59 9.89 1.90 10.42
N VAL A 60 9.96 1.61 11.72
CA VAL A 60 9.92 0.27 12.30
C VAL A 60 8.52 -0.04 12.85
N ARG A 61 7.75 0.99 13.23
CA ARG A 61 6.44 0.83 13.86
C ARG A 61 5.32 1.34 12.97
N SER A 62 4.24 0.57 12.92
CA SER A 62 3.02 0.96 12.22
C SER A 62 2.38 2.18 12.87
N SER A 63 1.85 3.10 12.07
CA SER A 63 1.06 4.24 12.57
C SER A 63 -0.22 3.74 13.23
N THR A 64 -0.54 4.28 14.41
CA THR A 64 -1.74 3.91 15.17
C THR A 64 -2.79 5.02 15.08
N LEU A 65 -4.04 4.66 14.77
CA LEU A 65 -5.21 5.54 14.81
C LEU A 65 -5.90 5.41 16.17
N VAL A 66 -6.14 6.52 16.86
CA VAL A 66 -6.79 6.57 18.18
C VAL A 66 -8.19 7.19 18.06
N CYS A 67 -9.19 6.50 18.60
CA CYS A 67 -10.58 6.97 18.63
C CYS A 67 -10.73 8.23 19.50
N PRO A 68 -11.55 9.21 19.09
CA PRO A 68 -11.84 10.40 19.89
C PRO A 68 -12.63 10.05 21.15
N ARG A 69 -12.40 10.79 22.24
CA ARG A 69 -12.92 10.53 23.61
C ARG A 69 -14.31 11.11 23.92
N ASP A 70 -15.02 11.62 22.93
CA ASP A 70 -16.40 12.14 23.10
C ASP A 70 -17.44 11.05 23.41
#